data_AF-A0A2S6QZH0-F1
#
_entry.id   AF-A0A2S6QZH0-F1
#
_cell.length_a   1.000
_cell.length_b   1.000
_cell.length_c   1.000
_cell.angle_alpha   90.00
_cell.angle_beta   90.00
_cell.angle_gamma   90.00
#
_symmetry.space_group_name_H-M   'P 1'
#
loop_
_entity.id
_entity.type
_entity.pdbx_description
1 polymer ?
#
loop_
_entity_poly.entity_id
_entity_poly.type
_entity_poly.pdbx_seq_one_letter_code
_entity_poly.pdbx_strand_id
1 'polypeptide(L)'
;MLKGLRNQKGAFSPFMFGMLMGVAVFSAAMNHWAKKEIVDIEKQNIQSEHQKAEQIKQAFENAILTENINSDNGYSEEMNLARAQKFLSGSTGQTKSGEQAFLSTAIKSGSFKTSNSRVLITTSDDEAIKDEIRTLGSDAMADYNSADSSVVMFDSEEVRKKQIKESKTLLEREASQIYRSYTAYNYKFPTAEQYKTQVNAATGLRDVWGSPFKYDRKSDKVVVLSFTTPWGYTYKKRLDMN
;
A
#
# COMPACT_ATOMS: atom_id res chain seq x y z
N MET A 1 23.68 22.75 -93.45
CA MET A 1 23.87 23.91 -92.56
C MET A 1 22.96 23.75 -91.34
N LEU A 2 23.57 23.83 -90.15
CA LEU A 2 23.02 24.08 -88.79
C LEU A 2 21.83 23.21 -88.29
N LYS A 3 22.06 22.21 -87.43
CA LYS A 3 22.31 22.24 -85.96
C LYS A 3 21.08 22.68 -85.13
N GLY A 4 20.62 21.79 -84.24
CA GLY A 4 19.94 22.25 -83.03
C GLY A 4 19.00 21.31 -82.26
N LEU A 5 19.30 20.01 -82.11
CA LEU A 5 18.75 19.26 -80.96
C LEU A 5 19.37 19.84 -79.69
N ARG A 6 18.61 20.64 -78.93
CA ARG A 6 19.03 21.12 -77.61
C ARG A 6 17.90 21.00 -76.60
N ASN A 7 17.99 19.92 -75.83
CA ASN A 7 17.38 19.67 -74.52
C ASN A 7 16.78 20.91 -73.84
N GLN A 8 15.46 21.06 -73.82
CA GLN A 8 14.77 21.80 -72.76
C GLN A 8 14.62 20.85 -71.57
N LYS A 9 15.65 20.81 -70.72
CA LYS A 9 15.50 20.30 -69.36
C LYS A 9 14.50 21.22 -68.67
N GLY A 10 13.36 20.67 -68.24
CA GLY A 10 12.39 21.38 -67.40
C GLY A 10 13.12 21.98 -66.21
N ALA A 11 13.12 23.32 -66.14
CA ALA A 11 13.71 24.04 -65.02
C ALA A 11 12.82 23.84 -63.80
N PHE A 12 13.12 22.81 -63.00
CA PHE A 12 12.62 22.73 -61.64
C PHE A 12 13.21 23.91 -60.86
N SER A 13 12.38 24.93 -60.66
CA SER A 13 12.73 26.16 -59.95
C SER A 13 13.26 25.83 -58.54
N PRO A 14 14.47 26.32 -58.15
CA PRO A 14 14.98 26.21 -56.78
C PRO A 14 14.02 26.80 -55.74
N PHE A 15 13.16 27.73 -56.15
CA PHE A 15 12.11 28.30 -55.31
C PHE A 15 11.00 27.28 -54.99
N MET A 16 10.60 26.43 -55.95
CA MET A 16 9.64 25.36 -55.68
C MET A 16 10.23 24.26 -54.79
N PHE A 17 11.51 23.93 -54.98
CA PHE A 17 12.22 23.02 -54.06
C PHE A 17 12.35 23.62 -52.65
N GLY A 18 12.71 24.90 -52.51
CA GLY A 18 12.81 25.58 -51.22
C GLY A 18 11.47 25.67 -50.49
N MET A 19 10.37 25.89 -51.22
CA MET A 19 9.02 25.94 -50.64
C MET A 19 8.51 24.53 -50.26
N LEU A 20 8.72 23.51 -51.10
CA LEU A 20 8.39 22.12 -50.79
C LEU A 20 9.22 21.55 -49.63
N MET A 21 10.53 21.82 -49.61
CA MET A 21 11.41 21.43 -48.51
C MET A 21 11.06 22.20 -47.23
N GLY A 22 10.72 23.50 -47.32
CA GLY A 22 10.25 24.29 -46.19
C GLY A 22 8.96 23.71 -45.59
N VAL A 23 7.93 23.48 -46.40
CA VAL A 23 6.65 22.89 -45.95
C VAL A 23 6.84 21.47 -45.40
N ALA A 24 7.72 20.65 -46.00
CA ALA A 24 8.02 19.32 -45.51
C ALA A 24 8.78 19.34 -44.17
N VAL A 25 9.74 20.26 -43.97
CA VAL A 25 10.48 20.41 -42.71
C VAL A 25 9.57 20.98 -41.61
N PHE A 26 8.73 21.97 -41.91
CA PHE A 26 7.73 22.47 -40.95
C PHE A 26 6.67 21.42 -40.61
N SER A 27 6.20 20.64 -41.59
CA SER A 27 5.25 19.53 -41.34
C SER A 27 5.89 18.40 -40.53
N ALA A 28 7.13 18.01 -40.82
CA ALA A 28 7.85 17.01 -40.05
C ALA A 28 8.18 17.50 -38.64
N ALA A 29 8.57 18.77 -38.49
CA ALA A 29 8.81 19.40 -37.19
C ALA A 29 7.51 19.50 -36.39
N MET A 30 6.41 19.99 -36.96
CA MET A 30 5.11 20.04 -36.28
C MET A 30 4.60 18.65 -35.91
N ASN A 31 4.77 17.64 -36.77
CA ASN A 31 4.45 16.26 -36.44
C ASN A 31 5.33 15.71 -35.31
N HIS A 32 6.62 16.07 -35.27
CA HIS A 32 7.52 15.67 -34.20
C HIS A 32 7.18 16.39 -32.87
N TRP A 33 6.80 17.66 -32.93
CA TRP A 33 6.35 18.44 -31.77
C TRP A 33 5.00 17.92 -31.26
N ALA A 34 4.04 17.66 -32.13
CA ALA A 34 2.75 17.06 -31.76
C ALA A 34 2.92 15.66 -31.16
N LYS A 35 3.79 14.82 -31.72
CA LYS A 35 4.14 13.51 -31.14
C LYS A 35 4.75 13.65 -29.75
N LYS A 36 5.64 14.63 -29.56
CA LYS A 36 6.26 14.91 -28.26
C LYS A 36 5.23 15.40 -27.24
N GLU A 37 4.34 16.30 -27.64
CA GLU A 37 3.27 16.84 -26.79
C GLU A 37 2.27 15.75 -26.37
N ILE A 38 1.89 14.85 -27.29
CA ILE A 38 1.05 13.69 -26.96
C ILE A 38 1.73 12.80 -25.92
N VAL A 39 3.01 12.47 -26.11
CA VAL A 39 3.78 11.66 -25.15
C VAL A 39 3.90 12.35 -23.78
N ASP A 40 4.08 13.67 -23.77
CA ASP A 40 4.19 14.43 -22.52
C ASP A 40 2.85 14.47 -21.77
N ILE A 41 1.72 14.63 -22.48
CA ILE A 41 0.36 14.54 -21.92
C ILE A 41 0.07 13.14 -21.37
N GLU A 42 0.43 12.09 -22.11
CA GLU A 42 0.24 10.70 -21.70
C GLU A 42 1.01 10.39 -20.41
N LYS A 43 2.27 10.83 -20.32
CA LYS A 43 3.07 10.71 -19.09
C LYS A 43 2.45 11.43 -17.90
N GLN A 44 1.93 12.64 -18.11
CA GLN A 44 1.25 13.38 -17.05
C GLN A 44 -0.02 12.66 -16.56
N ASN A 45 -0.79 12.06 -17.48
CA ASN A 45 -1.97 11.28 -17.14
C ASN A 45 -1.60 10.03 -16.33
N ILE A 46 -0.62 9.24 -16.80
CA ILE A 46 -0.13 8.05 -16.09
C ILE A 46 0.34 8.43 -14.69
N GLN A 47 1.09 9.52 -14.55
CA GLN A 47 1.57 9.98 -13.25
C GLN A 47 0.42 10.41 -12.33
N SER A 48 -0.59 11.10 -12.86
CA SER A 48 -1.78 11.49 -12.09
C SER A 48 -2.58 10.27 -11.62
N GLU A 49 -2.80 9.29 -12.49
CA GLU A 49 -3.48 8.03 -12.17
C GLU A 49 -2.70 7.24 -11.12
N HIS A 50 -1.38 7.13 -11.27
CA HIS A 50 -0.52 6.49 -10.27
C HIS A 50 -0.63 7.19 -8.91
N GLN A 51 -0.62 8.53 -8.87
CA GLN A 51 -0.78 9.28 -7.61
C GLN A 51 -2.13 8.99 -6.94
N LYS A 52 -3.22 8.89 -7.71
CA LYS A 52 -4.54 8.53 -7.17
C LYS A 52 -4.57 7.09 -6.66
N ALA A 53 -4.00 6.15 -7.40
CA ALA A 53 -3.86 4.77 -6.96
C ALA A 53 -3.03 4.66 -5.65
N GLU A 54 -1.98 5.47 -5.51
CA GLU A 54 -1.19 5.54 -4.27
C GLU A 54 -1.99 6.12 -3.09
N GLN A 55 -2.89 7.10 -3.32
CA GLN A 55 -3.79 7.57 -2.27
C GLN A 55 -4.74 6.47 -1.78
N ILE A 56 -5.26 5.64 -2.69
CA ILE A 56 -6.10 4.49 -2.35
C ILE A 56 -5.29 3.45 -1.56
N LYS A 57 -4.05 3.18 -1.96
CA LYS A 57 -3.12 2.33 -1.20
C LYS A 57 -2.91 2.87 0.22
N GLN A 58 -2.61 4.15 0.36
CA GLN A 58 -2.45 4.79 1.68
C GLN A 58 -3.73 4.72 2.51
N ALA A 59 -4.90 4.84 1.88
CA ALA A 59 -6.18 4.65 2.56
C ALA A 59 -6.35 3.20 3.05
N PHE A 60 -5.93 2.19 2.29
CA PHE A 60 -5.90 0.80 2.78
C PHE A 60 -4.91 0.60 3.93
N GLU A 61 -3.72 1.18 3.85
CA GLU A 61 -2.74 1.14 4.95
C GLU A 61 -3.31 1.75 6.23
N ASN A 62 -3.92 2.94 6.13
CA ASN A 62 -4.58 3.61 7.25
C ASN A 62 -5.77 2.81 7.77
N ALA A 63 -6.57 2.23 6.89
CA ALA A 63 -7.70 1.38 7.27
C ALA A 63 -7.24 0.19 8.12
N ILE A 64 -6.14 -0.48 7.73
CA ILE A 64 -5.57 -1.57 8.51
C ILE A 64 -4.97 -1.06 9.82
N LEU A 65 -4.16 0.00 9.79
CA LEU A 65 -3.43 0.50 10.96
C LEU A 65 -4.36 1.04 12.06
N THR A 66 -5.56 1.50 11.69
CA THR A 66 -6.57 2.02 12.64
C THR A 66 -7.57 0.96 13.10
N GLU A 67 -7.41 -0.30 12.68
CA GLU A 67 -8.28 -1.37 13.14
C GLU A 67 -8.22 -1.54 14.66
N ASN A 68 -9.39 -1.58 15.28
CA ASN A 68 -9.54 -1.84 16.70
C ASN A 68 -10.75 -2.74 16.90
N ILE A 69 -10.59 -3.84 17.65
CA ILE A 69 -11.68 -4.80 17.86
C ILE A 69 -12.84 -4.21 18.68
N ASN A 70 -12.63 -3.08 19.36
CA ASN A 70 -13.64 -2.41 20.17
C ASN A 70 -14.26 -1.18 19.49
N SER A 71 -13.96 -0.93 18.21
CA SER A 71 -14.53 0.19 17.44
C SER A 71 -15.31 -0.31 16.22
N ASP A 72 -16.04 0.59 15.56
CA ASP A 72 -16.74 0.33 14.30
C ASP A 72 -15.78 -0.04 13.15
N ASN A 73 -14.47 0.16 13.34
CA ASN A 73 -13.39 -0.24 12.44
C ASN A 73 -12.74 -1.56 12.91
N GLY A 74 -13.56 -2.60 13.05
CA GLY A 74 -13.08 -3.94 13.40
C GLY A 74 -12.11 -4.53 12.37
N TYR A 75 -11.50 -5.65 12.75
CA TYR A 75 -10.66 -6.45 11.86
C TYR A 75 -11.42 -6.87 10.60
N SER A 76 -10.76 -6.76 9.44
CA SER A 76 -11.30 -7.25 8.17
C SER A 76 -10.20 -7.75 7.25
N GLU A 77 -10.50 -8.82 6.52
CA GLU A 77 -9.65 -9.35 5.44
C GLU A 77 -10.01 -8.74 4.07
N GLU A 78 -11.18 -8.12 3.97
CA GLU A 78 -11.70 -7.58 2.71
C GLU A 78 -11.05 -6.23 2.38
N MET A 79 -10.37 -6.18 1.23
CA MET A 79 -9.76 -4.97 0.69
C MET A 79 -10.58 -4.48 -0.52
N ASN A 80 -11.72 -3.85 -0.22
CA ASN A 80 -12.63 -3.31 -1.23
C ASN A 80 -12.61 -1.76 -1.24
N LEU A 81 -13.12 -1.17 -2.31
CA LEU A 81 -13.10 0.29 -2.48
C LEU A 81 -13.92 1.01 -1.40
N ALA A 82 -15.02 0.42 -0.94
CA ALA A 82 -15.83 0.99 0.14
C ALA A 82 -15.05 1.14 1.44
N ARG A 83 -14.14 0.20 1.73
CA ARG A 83 -13.21 0.29 2.87
C ARG A 83 -12.24 1.44 2.67
N ALA A 84 -11.57 1.53 1.51
CA ALA A 84 -10.65 2.63 1.23
C ALA A 84 -11.34 4.01 1.29
N GLN A 85 -12.55 4.13 0.76
CA GLN A 85 -13.34 5.37 0.74
C GLN A 85 -13.57 5.98 2.13
N LYS A 86 -13.74 5.16 3.17
CA LYS A 86 -13.86 5.66 4.56
C LYS A 86 -12.62 6.44 5.04
N PHE A 87 -11.46 6.17 4.44
CA PHE A 87 -10.18 6.75 4.85
C PHE A 87 -9.61 7.73 3.82
N LEU A 88 -10.19 7.79 2.62
CA LEU A 88 -9.83 8.78 1.59
C LEU A 88 -10.30 10.20 1.94
N SER A 89 -11.41 10.35 2.66
CA SER A 89 -12.00 11.65 2.99
C SER A 89 -11.36 12.35 4.20
N GLY A 90 -10.36 11.74 4.84
CA GLY A 90 -9.78 12.21 6.10
C GLY A 90 -8.53 13.10 5.99
N SER A 91 -7.81 13.10 4.86
CA SER A 91 -6.48 13.72 4.79
C SER A 91 -6.39 15.00 3.97
N THR A 92 -7.23 15.18 2.96
CA THR A 92 -7.23 16.39 2.11
C THR A 92 -8.62 16.55 1.52
N GLY A 93 -9.23 17.74 1.60
CA GLY A 93 -10.58 18.00 1.07
C GLY A 93 -10.68 17.99 -0.47
N GLN A 94 -10.02 17.04 -1.15
CA GLN A 94 -9.96 16.96 -2.62
C GLN A 94 -10.46 15.64 -3.21
N THR A 95 -10.56 14.55 -2.45
CA THR A 95 -11.07 13.27 -2.98
C THR A 95 -12.59 13.27 -2.95
N LYS A 96 -13.19 13.65 -4.08
CA LYS A 96 -14.64 13.52 -4.31
C LYS A 96 -15.03 12.06 -4.15
N SER A 97 -16.04 11.80 -3.33
CA SER A 97 -16.76 10.52 -3.34
C SER A 97 -17.28 10.26 -4.76
N GLY A 98 -16.65 9.33 -5.48
CA GLY A 98 -17.01 9.06 -6.88
C GLY A 98 -15.87 8.57 -7.77
N GLU A 99 -14.62 8.55 -7.28
CA GLU A 99 -13.51 8.00 -8.08
C GLU A 99 -13.71 6.48 -8.31
N GLN A 100 -13.82 6.10 -9.58
CA GLN A 100 -13.86 4.72 -10.01
C GLN A 100 -12.43 4.19 -10.03
N ALA A 101 -12.12 3.26 -9.13
CA ALA A 101 -10.86 2.54 -9.14
C ALA A 101 -11.15 1.06 -9.40
N PHE A 102 -10.36 0.46 -10.28
CA PHE A 102 -10.38 -0.98 -10.48
C PHE A 102 -9.42 -1.63 -9.49
N LEU A 103 -9.92 -2.63 -8.77
CA LEU A 103 -9.17 -3.39 -7.78
C LEU A 103 -9.13 -4.85 -8.21
N SER A 104 -7.93 -5.38 -8.40
CA SER A 104 -7.72 -6.82 -8.56
C SER A 104 -7.11 -7.37 -7.27
N THR A 105 -7.80 -8.32 -6.64
CA THR A 105 -7.42 -8.87 -5.34
C THR A 105 -7.09 -10.35 -5.46
N ALA A 106 -5.92 -10.74 -4.94
CA ALA A 106 -5.54 -12.14 -4.80
C ALA A 106 -5.23 -12.46 -3.33
N ILE A 107 -5.75 -13.59 -2.86
CA ILE A 107 -5.43 -14.11 -1.53
C ILE A 107 -4.09 -14.85 -1.60
N LYS A 108 -3.19 -14.47 -0.72
CA LYS A 108 -1.91 -15.12 -0.46
C LYS A 108 -2.00 -15.92 0.82
N SER A 109 -1.58 -17.19 0.77
CA SER A 109 -1.34 -17.95 2.00
C SER A 109 -0.16 -17.31 2.75
N GLY A 110 -0.48 -16.59 3.83
CA GLY A 110 0.52 -15.86 4.61
C GLY A 110 1.34 -16.74 5.55
N SER A 111 2.51 -16.23 5.93
CA SER A 111 3.36 -16.82 6.98
C SER A 111 2.70 -16.87 8.38
N PHE A 112 1.59 -16.15 8.57
CA PHE A 112 0.89 -16.01 9.85
C PHE A 112 -0.48 -16.70 9.90
N LYS A 113 -0.76 -17.67 9.02
CA LYS A 113 -2.09 -18.31 8.87
C LYS A 113 -3.22 -17.31 8.54
N THR A 114 -2.87 -16.23 7.86
CA THR A 114 -3.81 -15.21 7.37
C THR A 114 -4.13 -15.43 5.90
N SER A 115 -5.36 -15.09 5.52
CA SER A 115 -5.68 -14.65 4.16
C SER A 115 -5.07 -13.26 3.98
N ASN A 116 -3.78 -13.19 3.62
CA ASN A 116 -3.19 -11.91 3.25
C ASN A 116 -3.74 -11.52 1.88
N SER A 117 -4.36 -10.35 1.79
CA SER A 117 -4.83 -9.81 0.53
C SER A 117 -3.70 -9.00 -0.11
N ARG A 118 -3.37 -9.34 -1.36
CA ARG A 118 -2.60 -8.48 -2.27
C ARG A 118 -3.57 -7.86 -3.25
N VAL A 119 -3.44 -6.56 -3.46
CA VAL A 119 -4.35 -5.78 -4.31
C VAL A 119 -3.52 -4.98 -5.31
N LEU A 120 -3.83 -5.14 -6.59
CA LEU A 120 -3.40 -4.21 -7.64
C LEU A 120 -4.51 -3.17 -7.84
N ILE A 121 -4.11 -1.91 -7.84
CA ILE A 121 -5.00 -0.75 -7.85
C ILE A 121 -4.68 0.05 -9.09
N THR A 122 -5.70 0.35 -9.91
CA THR A 122 -5.56 1.33 -11.00
C THR A 122 -6.78 2.24 -11.05
N THR A 123 -6.56 3.50 -11.41
CA THR A 123 -7.63 4.45 -11.74
C THR A 123 -7.70 4.74 -13.24
N SER A 124 -6.96 3.98 -14.05
CA SER A 124 -6.97 4.13 -15.50
C SER A 124 -8.26 3.61 -16.10
N ASP A 125 -8.72 4.25 -17.17
CA ASP A 125 -9.84 3.77 -17.98
C ASP A 125 -9.42 2.73 -19.03
N ASP A 126 -8.13 2.43 -19.15
CA ASP A 126 -7.60 1.44 -20.08
C ASP A 126 -8.03 0.02 -19.71
N GLU A 127 -8.92 -0.58 -20.51
CA GLU A 127 -9.40 -1.94 -20.33
C GLU A 127 -8.29 -2.99 -20.51
N ALA A 128 -7.25 -2.73 -21.30
CA ALA A 128 -6.14 -3.66 -21.46
C ALA A 128 -5.38 -3.83 -20.13
N ILE A 129 -5.12 -2.73 -19.41
CA ILE A 129 -4.49 -2.75 -18.09
C ILE A 129 -5.41 -3.45 -17.09
N LYS A 130 -6.73 -3.15 -17.10
CA LYS A 130 -7.69 -3.79 -16.19
C LYS A 130 -7.76 -5.30 -16.43
N ASP A 131 -7.80 -5.74 -17.68
CA ASP A 131 -7.85 -7.16 -18.06
C ASP A 131 -6.55 -7.87 -17.70
N GLU A 132 -5.39 -7.23 -17.93
CA GLU A 132 -4.08 -7.73 -17.53
C GLU A 132 -4.07 -8.04 -16.03
N ILE A 133 -4.36 -7.04 -15.18
CA ILE A 133 -4.25 -7.22 -13.73
C ILE A 133 -5.39 -8.05 -13.13
N ARG A 134 -6.56 -8.14 -13.78
CA ARG A 134 -7.73 -8.93 -13.31
C ARG A 134 -7.42 -10.43 -13.22
N THR A 135 -6.55 -10.93 -14.09
CA THR A 135 -6.29 -12.37 -14.23
C THR A 135 -5.06 -12.84 -13.45
N LEU A 136 -4.30 -11.92 -12.85
CA LEU A 136 -3.07 -12.24 -12.15
C LEU A 136 -3.35 -13.03 -10.85
N GLY A 137 -2.62 -14.13 -10.67
CA GLY A 137 -2.55 -14.82 -9.40
C GLY A 137 -1.66 -14.06 -8.40
N SER A 138 -1.71 -14.46 -7.12
CA SER A 138 -1.00 -13.76 -6.05
C SER A 138 0.51 -13.61 -6.32
N ASP A 139 1.20 -14.67 -6.75
CA ASP A 139 2.64 -14.63 -7.02
C ASP A 139 2.98 -13.68 -8.18
N ALA A 140 2.22 -13.76 -9.28
CA ALA A 140 2.40 -12.87 -10.43
C ALA A 140 2.13 -11.39 -10.07
N MET A 141 1.23 -11.11 -9.12
CA MET A 141 1.04 -9.75 -8.61
C MET A 141 2.24 -9.23 -7.79
N ALA A 142 3.05 -10.08 -7.13
CA ALA A 142 4.26 -9.60 -6.43
C ALA A 142 5.31 -9.08 -7.41
N ASP A 143 5.45 -9.77 -8.52
CA ASP A 143 6.43 -9.46 -9.56
C ASP A 143 5.89 -8.46 -10.58
N TYR A 144 4.65 -7.99 -10.39
CA TYR A 144 4.02 -6.96 -11.21
C TYR A 144 4.72 -5.62 -10.95
N ASN A 145 5.84 -5.43 -11.64
CA ASN A 145 6.66 -4.24 -11.58
C ASN A 145 6.43 -3.43 -12.84
N SER A 146 5.52 -2.49 -12.77
CA SER A 146 5.22 -1.58 -13.86
C SER A 146 5.52 -0.16 -13.42
N ALA A 147 6.82 0.11 -13.24
CA ALA A 147 7.37 1.41 -12.86
C ALA A 147 6.93 2.58 -13.77
N ASP A 148 6.42 2.27 -14.97
CA ASP A 148 5.88 3.23 -15.95
C ASP A 148 4.35 3.12 -16.12
N SER A 149 3.62 2.49 -15.18
CA SER A 149 2.16 2.32 -15.29
C SER A 149 1.38 3.11 -14.23
N SER A 150 0.09 3.23 -14.47
CA SER A 150 -0.92 3.75 -13.54
C SER A 150 -1.38 2.73 -12.49
N VAL A 151 -0.61 1.67 -12.24
CA VAL A 151 -0.96 0.59 -11.32
C VAL A 151 -0.07 0.63 -10.08
N VAL A 152 -0.70 0.48 -8.91
CA VAL A 152 -0.02 0.43 -7.61
C VAL A 152 -0.37 -0.88 -6.91
N MET A 153 0.63 -1.53 -6.31
CA MET A 153 0.43 -2.72 -5.48
C MET A 153 0.30 -2.36 -4.00
N PHE A 154 -0.70 -2.92 -3.34
CA PHE A 154 -0.85 -2.98 -1.90
C PHE A 154 -0.74 -4.42 -1.40
N ASP A 155 0.13 -4.66 -0.41
CA ASP A 155 0.28 -5.95 0.27
C ASP A 155 -0.06 -5.79 1.76
N SER A 156 -1.20 -6.35 2.17
CA SER A 156 -1.65 -6.28 3.56
C SER A 156 -0.68 -6.95 4.54
N GLU A 157 0.12 -7.94 4.11
CA GLU A 157 1.07 -8.65 4.97
C GLU A 157 2.10 -7.69 5.59
N GLU A 158 2.57 -6.71 4.82
CA GLU A 158 3.54 -5.74 5.30
C GLU A 158 2.99 -4.88 6.43
N VAL A 159 1.74 -4.45 6.30
CA VAL A 159 1.05 -3.67 7.33
C VAL A 159 0.74 -4.52 8.56
N ARG A 160 0.33 -5.79 8.37
CA ARG A 160 0.13 -6.73 9.49
C ARG A 160 1.42 -6.99 10.26
N LYS A 161 2.58 -7.10 9.58
CA LYS A 161 3.89 -7.21 10.23
C LYS A 161 4.20 -5.98 11.10
N LYS A 162 3.87 -4.77 10.63
CA LYS A 162 4.00 -3.52 11.42
C LYS A 162 3.14 -3.57 12.68
N GLN A 163 1.87 -3.97 12.57
CA GLN A 163 0.94 -4.13 13.71
C GLN A 163 1.45 -5.15 14.76
N ILE A 164 1.95 -6.30 14.31
CA ILE A 164 2.53 -7.32 15.20
C ILE A 164 3.77 -6.77 15.90
N LYS A 165 4.64 -6.06 15.17
CA LYS A 165 5.86 -5.47 15.73
C LYS A 165 5.53 -4.46 16.83
N GLU A 166 4.58 -3.57 16.58
CA GLU A 166 4.14 -2.59 17.57
C GLU A 166 3.52 -3.26 18.80
N SER A 167 2.66 -4.27 18.61
CA SER A 167 2.10 -5.05 19.72
C SER A 167 3.19 -5.75 20.56
N LYS A 168 4.25 -6.24 19.91
CA LYS A 168 5.42 -6.77 20.63
C LYS A 168 6.08 -5.67 21.46
N THR A 169 6.38 -4.50 20.88
CA THR A 169 6.98 -3.38 21.60
C THR A 169 6.16 -2.96 22.81
N LEU A 170 4.83 -2.85 22.67
CA LEU A 170 3.93 -2.54 23.78
C LEU A 170 3.95 -3.65 24.86
N LEU A 171 3.99 -4.92 24.45
CA LEU A 171 4.13 -6.04 25.37
C LEU A 171 5.48 -6.02 26.11
N GLU A 172 6.57 -5.61 25.46
CA GLU A 172 7.87 -5.47 26.12
C GLU A 172 7.87 -4.37 27.16
N ARG A 173 7.22 -3.24 26.89
CA ARG A 173 7.03 -2.17 27.86
C ARG A 173 6.24 -2.65 29.07
N GLU A 174 5.16 -3.41 28.84
CA GLU A 174 4.38 -4.04 29.91
C GLU A 174 5.22 -5.03 30.73
N ALA A 175 6.01 -5.87 30.06
CA ALA A 175 6.93 -6.81 30.71
C ALA A 175 7.94 -6.09 31.61
N SER A 176 8.49 -4.95 31.17
CA SER A 176 9.39 -4.14 32.01
C SER A 176 8.71 -3.62 33.27
N GLN A 177 7.42 -3.26 33.22
CA GLN A 177 6.68 -2.81 34.40
C GLN A 177 6.40 -3.96 35.37
N ILE A 178 6.10 -5.16 34.85
CA ILE A 178 5.99 -6.38 35.67
C ILE A 178 7.32 -6.73 36.34
N TYR A 179 8.45 -6.59 35.65
CA TYR A 179 9.76 -6.80 36.27
C TYR A 179 10.06 -5.79 37.38
N ARG A 180 9.69 -4.51 37.19
CA ARG A 180 9.87 -3.47 38.21
C ARG A 180 9.02 -3.71 39.46
N SER A 181 7.83 -4.29 39.29
CA SER A 181 6.96 -4.60 40.42
C SER A 181 7.40 -5.83 41.23
N TYR A 182 8.31 -6.64 40.71
CA TYR A 182 8.79 -7.86 41.36
C TYR A 182 9.34 -7.62 42.78
N THR A 183 10.13 -6.56 42.98
CA THR A 183 10.67 -6.20 44.30
C THR A 183 9.57 -5.67 45.23
N ALA A 184 8.60 -4.93 44.69
CA ALA A 184 7.45 -4.42 45.44
C ALA A 184 6.53 -5.54 45.97
N TYR A 185 6.48 -6.68 45.27
CA TYR A 185 5.73 -7.87 45.69
C TYR A 185 6.59 -8.93 46.38
N ASN A 186 7.60 -8.51 47.13
CA ASN A 186 8.47 -9.38 47.94
C ASN A 186 9.16 -10.48 47.11
N TYR A 187 9.75 -10.09 45.97
CA TYR A 187 10.42 -10.98 45.03
C TYR A 187 9.51 -12.07 44.47
N LYS A 188 8.29 -11.67 44.12
CA LYS A 188 7.32 -12.52 43.44
C LYS A 188 6.68 -11.76 42.30
N PHE A 189 6.40 -12.43 41.20
CA PHE A 189 5.51 -11.85 40.20
C PHE A 189 4.11 -11.66 40.78
N PRO A 190 3.40 -10.57 40.44
CA PRO A 190 2.07 -10.27 40.95
C PRO A 190 1.08 -11.41 40.63
N THR A 191 0.07 -11.60 41.47
CA THR A 191 -1.07 -12.46 41.11
C THR A 191 -1.84 -11.87 39.91
N ALA A 192 -2.70 -12.66 39.26
CA ALA A 192 -3.51 -12.16 38.15
C ALA A 192 -4.38 -10.94 38.55
N GLU A 193 -4.88 -10.92 39.79
CA GLU A 193 -5.66 -9.80 40.32
C GLU A 193 -4.80 -8.56 40.59
N GLN A 194 -3.63 -8.74 41.20
CA GLN A 194 -2.66 -7.64 41.42
C GLN A 194 -2.17 -7.06 40.09
N TYR A 195 -1.88 -7.93 39.11
CA TYR A 195 -1.54 -7.50 37.77
C TYR A 195 -2.66 -6.64 37.18
N LYS A 196 -3.90 -7.11 37.19
CA LYS A 196 -5.04 -6.39 36.61
C LYS A 196 -5.29 -5.04 37.30
N THR A 197 -5.27 -5.00 38.63
CA THR A 197 -5.71 -3.83 39.42
C THR A 197 -4.61 -2.82 39.71
N GLN A 198 -3.34 -3.22 39.67
CA GLN A 198 -2.23 -2.38 40.11
C GLN A 198 -1.19 -2.16 39.00
N VAL A 199 -0.82 -3.21 38.25
CA VAL A 199 0.21 -3.09 37.22
C VAL A 199 -0.40 -2.64 35.89
N ASN A 200 -1.33 -3.40 35.32
CA ASN A 200 -1.96 -3.07 34.06
C ASN A 200 -2.88 -1.84 34.16
N ALA A 201 -3.56 -1.65 35.30
CA ALA A 201 -4.35 -0.44 35.54
C ALA A 201 -3.48 0.84 35.52
N ALA A 202 -2.22 0.75 35.96
CA ALA A 202 -1.29 1.88 35.94
C ALA A 202 -0.73 2.16 34.53
N THR A 203 -0.53 1.13 33.71
CA THR A 203 0.04 1.29 32.35
C THR A 203 -1.02 1.53 31.29
N GLY A 204 -2.21 0.93 31.44
CA GLY A 204 -3.28 0.91 30.45
C GLY A 204 -2.87 0.27 29.12
N LEU A 205 -1.73 -0.45 29.07
CA LEU A 205 -1.18 -0.95 27.82
C LEU A 205 -2.02 -2.09 27.25
N ARG A 206 -2.22 -2.01 25.94
CA ARG A 206 -3.01 -2.93 25.12
C ARG A 206 -2.22 -3.26 23.86
N ASP A 207 -2.62 -4.30 23.16
CA ASP A 207 -2.15 -4.52 21.79
C ASP A 207 -2.72 -3.47 20.82
N VAL A 208 -2.24 -3.47 19.58
CA VAL A 208 -2.68 -2.50 18.56
C VAL A 208 -4.16 -2.60 18.21
N TRP A 209 -4.81 -3.73 18.52
CA TRP A 209 -6.24 -3.93 18.31
C TRP A 209 -7.07 -3.51 19.52
N GLY A 210 -6.45 -3.01 20.59
CA GLY A 210 -7.13 -2.56 21.79
C GLY A 210 -7.46 -3.67 22.79
N SER A 211 -6.93 -4.87 22.62
CA SER A 211 -7.08 -5.96 23.60
C SER A 211 -6.02 -5.84 24.70
N PRO A 212 -6.36 -6.11 25.98
CA PRO A 212 -5.36 -6.20 27.03
C PRO A 212 -4.46 -7.42 26.82
N PHE A 213 -3.20 -7.31 27.23
CA PHE A 213 -2.29 -8.45 27.21
C PHE A 213 -2.77 -9.55 28.17
N LYS A 214 -2.69 -10.80 27.74
CA LYS A 214 -3.00 -11.95 28.58
C LYS A 214 -1.81 -12.26 29.48
N TYR A 215 -2.08 -12.27 30.78
CA TYR A 215 -1.13 -12.55 31.85
C TYR A 215 -1.40 -13.92 32.49
N ASP A 216 -0.43 -14.82 32.45
CA ASP A 216 -0.55 -16.19 32.94
C ASP A 216 0.63 -16.52 33.88
N ARG A 217 0.38 -16.41 35.18
CA ARG A 217 1.36 -16.68 36.23
C ARG A 217 1.49 -18.19 36.43
N LYS A 218 2.68 -18.73 36.14
CA LYS A 218 3.00 -20.16 36.34
C LYS A 218 3.55 -20.44 37.72
N SER A 219 4.30 -19.50 38.29
CA SER A 219 4.83 -19.57 39.64
C SER A 219 5.15 -18.16 40.16
N ASP A 220 5.69 -18.07 41.37
CA ASP A 220 6.20 -16.83 41.94
C ASP A 220 7.34 -16.21 41.10
N LYS A 221 8.03 -16.99 40.27
CA LYS A 221 9.20 -16.56 39.47
C LYS A 221 9.02 -16.68 37.96
N VAL A 222 7.89 -17.21 37.50
CA VAL A 222 7.64 -17.43 36.07
C VAL A 222 6.26 -16.94 35.70
N VAL A 223 6.20 -16.09 34.68
CA VAL A 223 4.95 -15.62 34.08
C VAL A 223 5.07 -15.63 32.56
N VAL A 224 3.95 -15.87 31.89
CA VAL A 224 3.83 -15.74 30.44
C VAL A 224 2.89 -14.58 30.11
N LEU A 225 3.40 -13.63 29.34
CA LEU A 225 2.62 -12.60 28.68
C LEU A 225 2.32 -13.00 27.25
N SER A 226 1.14 -12.68 26.75
CA SER A 226 0.77 -12.96 25.36
C SER A 226 -0.27 -12.01 24.80
N PHE A 227 -0.29 -11.89 23.47
CA PHE A 227 -1.43 -11.35 22.72
C PHE A 227 -1.78 -12.31 21.60
N THR A 228 -3.02 -12.24 21.14
CA THR A 228 -3.49 -13.02 19.99
C THR A 228 -4.14 -12.05 19.01
N THR A 229 -3.67 -12.07 17.77
CA THR A 229 -4.25 -11.27 16.70
C THR A 229 -5.67 -11.73 16.39
N PRO A 230 -6.51 -10.89 15.77
CA PRO A 230 -7.87 -11.28 15.36
C PRO A 230 -7.93 -12.54 14.47
N TRP A 231 -6.88 -12.80 13.72
CA TRP A 231 -6.73 -13.97 12.84
C TRP A 231 -6.03 -15.18 13.49
N GLY A 232 -5.84 -15.16 14.82
CA GLY A 232 -5.35 -16.32 15.57
C GLY A 232 -3.83 -16.52 15.62
N TYR A 233 -3.02 -15.54 15.20
CA TYR A 233 -1.59 -15.57 15.49
C TYR A 233 -1.35 -15.17 16.96
N THR A 234 -0.79 -16.09 17.75
CA THR A 234 -0.45 -15.83 19.16
C THR A 234 1.05 -15.63 19.33
N TYR A 235 1.44 -14.51 19.93
CA TYR A 235 2.79 -14.29 20.42
C TYR A 235 2.86 -14.47 21.94
N LYS A 236 3.89 -15.14 22.43
CA LYS A 236 4.12 -15.38 23.87
C LYS A 236 5.51 -14.91 24.26
N LYS A 237 5.61 -14.22 25.40
CA LYS A 237 6.86 -13.85 26.06
C LYS A 237 6.87 -14.44 27.46
N ARG A 238 7.84 -15.31 27.73
CA ARG A 238 8.09 -15.82 29.08
C ARG A 238 8.97 -14.81 29.82
N LEU A 239 8.57 -14.44 31.03
CA LEU A 239 9.38 -13.70 31.98
C LEU A 239 9.80 -14.67 33.09
N ASP A 240 11.07 -14.65 33.44
CA ASP A 240 11.68 -15.59 34.37
C ASP A 240 12.69 -14.83 35.24
N MET A 241 12.67 -15.09 36.54
CA MET A 241 13.56 -14.49 37.55
C MET A 241 14.43 -15.54 38.25
N ASN A 242 14.61 -16.72 37.63
CA ASN A 242 15.63 -17.69 38.04
C ASN A 242 17.03 -17.28 37.57
#